data_AF-A0A315BEK6-F1
#
_entry.id   AF-A0A315BEK6-F1
#
_cell.length_a   1.000
_cell.length_b   1.000
_cell.length_c   1.000
_cell.angle_alpha   90.00
_cell.angle_beta   90.00
_cell.angle_gamma   90.00
#
_symmetry.space_group_name_H-M   'P 1'
#
loop_
_entity.id
_entity.type
_entity.pdbx_description
1 polymer ?
#
loop_
_entity_poly.entity_id
_entity_poly.type
_entity_poly.pdbx_seq_one_letter_code
_entity_poly.pdbx_strand_id
1 'polypeptide(L)' 'MEKKSASSPQEHAILGHDIPKARLTVLGWTWGALYMGLPVILLGNLLDFFFQWTLGWCIGVWCIV' A
#
# COMPACT_ATOMS: atom_id res chain seq x y z
N MET A 1 -33.65 -16.40 -11.63
CA MET A 1 -33.81 -15.91 -10.25
C MET A 1 -33.20 -16.94 -9.32
N GLU A 2 -31.88 -16.93 -9.13
CA GLU A 2 -31.19 -17.89 -8.26
C GLU A 2 -31.03 -17.29 -6.86
N LYS A 3 -31.75 -17.88 -5.91
CA LYS A 3 -31.53 -17.72 -4.47
C LYS A 3 -30.38 -18.66 -4.11
N LYS A 4 -29.22 -18.14 -3.73
CA LYS A 4 -28.24 -18.94 -2.96
C LYS A 4 -27.76 -18.18 -1.74
N SER A 5 -28.38 -18.59 -0.63
CA SER A 5 -27.76 -18.83 0.67
C SER A 5 -27.01 -17.66 1.30
N ALA A 6 -27.75 -16.96 2.17
CA ALA A 6 -27.19 -16.21 3.27
C ALA A 6 -26.27 -17.12 4.11
N SER A 7 -24.96 -17.01 3.92
CA SER A 7 -23.98 -17.52 4.85
C SER A 7 -23.69 -16.42 5.87
N SER A 8 -24.38 -16.52 7.01
CA SER A 8 -24.09 -15.74 8.22
C SER A 8 -22.58 -15.75 8.49
N PRO A 9 -21.89 -14.60 8.62
CA PRO A 9 -20.55 -14.57 9.14
C PRO A 9 -20.65 -14.93 10.62
N GLN A 10 -20.46 -16.22 10.93
CA GLN A 10 -20.33 -16.72 12.29
C GLN A 10 -19.28 -15.86 13.00
N GLU A 11 -19.74 -15.12 14.00
CA GLU A 11 -18.91 -14.33 14.89
C GLU A 11 -18.05 -15.32 15.70
N HIS A 12 -16.81 -15.52 15.24
CA HIS A 12 -15.82 -16.30 15.98
C HIS A 12 -15.34 -15.49 17.19
N ALA A 13 -16.19 -15.43 18.23
CA ALA A 13 -15.80 -15.01 19.56
C ALA A 13 -14.96 -16.11 20.20
N ILE A 14 -13.64 -16.04 20.06
CA ILE A 14 -12.72 -16.88 20.82
C ILE A 14 -12.57 -16.21 22.22
N LEU A 15 -12.99 -16.91 23.28
CA LEU A 15 -12.89 -16.53 24.71
C LEU A 15 -13.82 -15.42 25.25
N GLY A 16 -14.90 -15.05 24.57
CA GLY A 16 -15.86 -14.07 25.13
C GLY A 16 -15.33 -12.63 25.17
N HIS A 17 -14.25 -12.36 24.43
CA HIS A 17 -13.80 -11.01 24.12
C HIS A 17 -14.00 -10.80 22.62
N ASP A 18 -14.81 -9.81 22.24
CA ASP A 18 -14.94 -9.39 20.85
C ASP A 18 -13.60 -8.77 20.44
N ILE A 19 -12.79 -9.51 19.68
CA ILE A 19 -11.58 -8.95 19.09
C ILE A 19 -12.06 -8.09 17.92
N PRO A 20 -11.94 -6.75 18.01
CA PRO A 20 -12.44 -5.89 16.95
C PRO A 20 -11.71 -6.28 15.67
N LYS A 21 -12.47 -6.80 14.69
CA LYS A 21 -11.96 -7.13 13.36
C LYS A 21 -11.08 -6.00 12.89
N ALA A 22 -9.90 -6.32 12.34
CA ALA A 22 -8.98 -5.36 11.73
C ALA A 22 -9.77 -4.46 10.77
N ARG A 23 -10.21 -3.30 11.27
CA ARG A 23 -10.88 -2.29 10.47
C ARG A 23 -9.74 -1.71 9.66
N LEU A 24 -9.78 -1.95 8.35
CA LEU A 24 -8.90 -1.26 7.42
C LEU A 24 -9.31 0.21 7.42
N THR A 25 -8.87 0.93 8.46
CA THR A 25 -9.13 2.35 8.62
C THR A 25 -8.36 3.05 7.51
N VAL A 26 -9.00 4.02 6.83
CA VAL A 26 -8.34 4.84 5.79
C VAL A 26 -7.00 5.38 6.32
N LEU A 27 -6.97 5.79 7.59
CA LEU A 27 -5.76 6.21 8.29
C LEU A 27 -4.64 5.16 8.29
N GLY A 28 -4.97 3.88 8.50
CA GLY A 28 -4.00 2.78 8.46
C GLY A 28 -3.49 2.51 7.04
N TRP A 29 -4.35 2.66 6.03
CA TRP A 29 -3.92 2.59 4.63
C TRP A 29 -2.99 3.75 4.27
N THR A 30 -3.32 4.97 4.68
CA THR A 30 -2.46 6.15 4.48
C THR A 30 -1.12 5.96 5.16
N TRP A 31 -1.11 5.40 6.38
CA TRP A 31 0.14 5.11 7.08
C TRP A 31 0.96 4.04 6.37
N GLY A 32 0.33 2.96 5.91
CA GLY A 32 0.99 1.92 5.12
C GLY A 32 1.54 2.46 3.79
N ALA A 33 0.75 3.25 3.08
CA ALA A 33 1.15 3.91 1.83
C ALA A 33 2.26 4.93 2.06
N LEU A 34 2.27 5.65 3.19
CA LEU A 34 3.36 6.54 3.55
C LEU A 34 4.62 5.74 3.87
N TYR A 35 4.51 4.68 4.66
CA TYR A 35 5.66 3.87 5.08
C TYR A 35 6.28 3.07 3.94
N MET A 36 5.47 2.62 2.97
CA MET A 36 5.95 1.89 1.78
C MET A 36 6.24 2.82 0.60
N GLY A 37 5.42 3.85 0.40
CA GLY A 37 5.58 4.80 -0.70
C GLY A 37 6.76 5.73 -0.50
N LEU A 38 7.01 6.21 0.73
CA LEU A 38 8.15 7.07 1.03
C LEU A 38 9.50 6.42 0.66
N PRO A 39 9.83 5.19 1.08
CA PRO A 39 11.08 4.56 0.67
C PRO A 39 11.11 4.27 -0.83
N VAL A 40 9.99 3.85 -1.45
CA VAL A 40 9.95 3.62 -2.90
C VAL A 40 10.25 4.90 -3.68
N ILE A 41 9.66 6.03 -3.28
CA ILE A 41 9.93 7.34 -3.90
C ILE A 41 11.37 7.78 -3.66
N LEU A 42 11.86 7.62 -2.43
CA LEU A 42 13.23 8.01 -2.07
C LEU A 42 14.27 7.19 -2.85
N LEU A 43 14.15 5.86 -2.83
CA LEU A 43 15.05 4.98 -3.59
C LEU A 43 14.90 5.17 -5.09
N GLY A 44 13.67 5.36 -5.59
CA GLY A 44 13.42 5.62 -7.00
C GLY A 44 14.13 6.88 -7.49
N ASN A 45 14.02 7.99 -6.76
CA ASN A 45 14.73 9.24 -7.10
C ASN A 45 16.26 9.08 -7.01
N LEU A 46 16.75 8.36 -6.00
CA LEU A 46 18.18 8.12 -5.83
C LEU A 46 18.76 7.29 -6.99
N LEU A 47 18.05 6.22 -7.38
CA LEU A 47 18.41 5.37 -8.51
C LEU A 47 18.35 6.15 -9.82
N ASP A 48 17.30 6.94 -10.03
CA ASP A 48 17.14 7.78 -11.23
C ASP A 48 18.31 8.78 -11.37
N PHE A 49 18.70 9.43 -10.27
CA PHE A 49 19.88 10.32 -10.23
C PHE A 49 21.19 9.57 -10.49
N PHE A 50 21.36 8.38 -9.90
CA PHE A 50 22.54 7.54 -10.13
C PHE A 50 22.64 7.09 -11.59
N PHE A 51 21.51 6.74 -12.21
CA PHE A 51 21.46 6.39 -13.62
C PHE A 51 21.75 7.57 -14.54
N GLN A 52 21.25 8.78 -14.25
CA GLN A 52 21.66 9.99 -14.98
C GLN A 52 23.16 10.24 -14.88
N TRP A 53 23.73 10.12 -13.69
CA TRP A 53 25.17 10.30 -13.48
C TRP A 53 26.00 9.26 -14.24
N THR A 54 25.54 8.01 -14.30
CA THR A 54 26.31 6.90 -14.89
C THR A 54 26.13 6.73 -16.39
N LEU A 55 24.93 6.98 -16.91
CA LEU A 55 24.59 6.76 -18.32
C LEU A 55 24.66 8.07 -19.14
N GLY A 56 24.70 9.24 -18.49
CA GLY A 56 24.71 10.55 -19.16
C GLY A 56 23.44 10.84 -19.97
N TRP A 57 22.41 10.02 -19.80
CA TRP A 57 21.12 10.10 -20.49
C TRP A 57 20.04 10.49 -19.50
N CYS A 58 19.35 11.57 -19.83
CA CYS A 58 18.16 12.01 -19.14
C CYS A 58 17.04 10.97 -19.33
N ILE A 59 16.78 10.13 -18.33
CA ILE A 59 15.60 9.26 -18.22
C ILE A 59 14.97 9.49 -16.85
N GLY A 60 13.64 9.72 -16.80
CA GLY A 60 12.89 9.87 -15.54
C GLY A 60 11.99 11.12 -15.45
N VAL A 61 11.40 11.35 -14.28
CA VAL A 61 10.58 12.54 -13.95
C VAL A 61 11.40 13.84 -14.03
N TRP A 62 12.72 13.73 -13.91
CA TRP A 62 13.68 14.83 -13.95
C TRP A 62 14.05 15.28 -15.37
N CYS A 63 13.53 14.61 -16.40
CA CYS A 63 13.74 14.96 -17.82
C CYS A 63 12.56 15.74 -18.40
N ILE A 64 11.69 16.25 -17.53
CA ILE A 64 10.74 17.32 -17.84
C ILE A 64 11.52 18.64 -17.86
N VAL A 65 12.32 18.84 -18.92
CA VAL A 65 12.86 20.13 -19.39
C VAL A 65 13.12 20.01 -20.89
#